data_AF-A0A1H1NN27-F1
#
_entry.id   AF-A0A1H1NN27-F1
#
_cell.length_a   1.000
_cell.length_b   1.000
_cell.length_c   1.000
_cell.angle_alpha   90.00
_cell.angle_beta   90.00
_cell.angle_gamma   90.00
#
_symmetry.space_group_name_H-M   'P 1'
#
loop_
_entity.id
_entity.type
_entity.pdbx_description
1 polymer ?
#
loop_
_entity_poly.entity_id
_entity_poly.type
_entity_poly.pdbx_seq_one_letter_code
_entity_poly.pdbx_strand_id
1 'polypeptide(L)' 'MSVHALQTCRDSAEILIHPASCSGGYLVDESGREIAITEQMIQHACNELERQWVPAPSRTGN' A
#
# COMPACT_ATOMS: atom_id res chain seq x y z
N MET A 1 4.21 20.31 16.03
CA MET A 1 3.92 19.80 14.67
C MET A 1 2.79 18.79 14.82
N SER A 2 1.58 19.12 14.40
CA SER A 2 0.40 18.27 14.55
C SER A 2 0.24 17.46 13.27
N VAL A 3 0.47 16.14 13.34
CA VAL A 3 0.13 15.22 12.25
C VAL A 3 -1.38 15.00 12.30
N HIS A 4 -2.13 15.70 11.47
CA HIS A 4 -3.53 15.36 11.25
C HIS A 4 -3.54 14.00 10.56
N ALA A 5 -3.86 12.95 11.32
CA ALA A 5 -4.15 11.65 10.75
C ALA A 5 -5.29 11.85 9.74
N LEU A 6 -5.00 11.60 8.47
CA LEU A 6 -6.00 11.52 7.41
C LEU A 6 -7.14 10.65 7.92
N GLN A 7 -8.36 11.17 7.81
CA GLN A 7 -9.58 10.50 8.25
C GLN A 7 -9.58 9.07 7.70
N THR A 8 -9.30 8.11 8.57
CA THR A 8 -9.38 6.69 8.21
C THR A 8 -10.86 6.40 8.01
N CYS A 9 -11.25 6.09 6.78
CA CYS A 9 -12.57 5.54 6.46
C CYS A 9 -12.73 4.21 7.20
N ARG A 10 -13.22 4.30 8.44
CA ARG A 10 -13.54 3.15 9.29
C ARG A 10 -14.98 3.31 9.71
N ASP A 11 -15.88 2.75 8.93
CA ASP A 11 -16.61 1.56 9.37
C ASP A 11 -17.40 0.96 8.21
N SER A 12 -17.60 -0.36 8.26
CA SER A 12 -18.33 -1.19 7.29
C SER A 12 -17.53 -1.65 6.08
N ALA A 13 -17.21 -2.94 6.10
CA ALA A 13 -16.71 -3.75 5.01
C ALA A 13 -17.73 -3.88 3.87
N GLU A 14 -18.05 -2.77 3.22
CA GLU A 14 -18.80 -2.73 1.98
C GLU A 14 -18.02 -1.82 1.04
N ILE A 15 -16.97 -2.40 0.45
CA ILE A 15 -16.19 -1.82 -0.64
C ILE A 15 -17.12 -1.72 -1.86
N LEU A 16 -18.06 -0.77 -1.81
CA LEU A 16 -18.82 -0.34 -2.96
C LEU A 16 -17.99 0.72 -3.67
N ILE A 17 -17.11 0.20 -4.51
CA ILE A 17 -16.53 0.76 -5.73
C ILE A 17 -17.07 2.15 -6.08
N HIS A 18 -16.47 3.19 -5.49
CA HIS A 18 -16.52 4.53 -6.03
C HIS A 18 -15.07 4.91 -6.36
N PRO A 19 -14.70 5.04 -7.65
CA PRO A 19 -13.31 5.23 -8.07
C PRO A 19 -12.69 6.55 -7.59
N ALA A 20 -13.49 7.45 -7.01
CA ALA A 20 -13.07 8.77 -6.58
C ALA A 20 -13.10 9.02 -5.05
N SER A 21 -13.64 8.12 -4.22
CA SER A 21 -13.93 8.45 -2.81
C SER A 21 -13.29 7.54 -1.76
N CYS A 22 -12.58 6.49 -2.16
CA CYS A 22 -11.91 5.57 -1.23
C CYS A 22 -10.49 5.23 -1.70
N SER A 23 -9.66 6.23 -1.99
CA SER A 23 -8.21 6.00 -2.03
C SER A 23 -7.75 5.76 -0.59
N GLY A 24 -7.35 4.53 -0.26
CA GLY A 24 -6.82 4.18 1.07
C GLY A 24 -5.58 4.99 1.48
N GLY A 25 -4.97 5.71 0.53
CA GLY A 25 -3.90 6.67 0.74
C GLY A 25 -3.36 7.23 -0.59
N TYR A 26 -2.36 8.11 -0.48
CA TYR A 26 -1.64 8.72 -1.60
C TYR A 26 -0.13 8.55 -1.41
N LEU A 27 0.61 8.45 -2.51
CA LEU A 27 2.07 8.58 -2.54
C LEU A 27 2.43 9.99 -2.98
N VAL A 28 3.50 10.53 -2.42
CA VAL A 28 4.07 11.81 -2.88
C VAL A 28 5.18 11.49 -3.89
N ASP A 29 5.05 12.00 -5.11
CA ASP A 29 6.09 11.87 -6.14
C ASP A 29 7.26 12.84 -5.90
N GLU A 30 8.32 12.69 -6.71
CA GLU A 30 9.52 13.53 -6.63
C GLU A 30 9.25 15.02 -6.90
N SER A 31 8.13 15.34 -7.56
CA SER A 31 7.68 16.71 -7.81
C SER A 31 6.80 17.26 -6.67
N GLY A 32 6.59 16.48 -5.60
CA GLY A 32 5.74 16.85 -4.47
C GLY A 32 4.25 16.70 -4.74
N ARG A 33 3.84 15.98 -5.81
CA ARG A 33 2.43 15.76 -6.12
C ARG A 33 1.91 14.50 -5.45
N GLU A 34 0.66 14.56 -5.01
CA GLU A 34 -0.03 13.42 -4.44
C GLU A 34 -0.65 12.55 -5.54
N ILE A 35 -0.24 11.28 -5.59
CA ILE A 35 -0.72 10.26 -6.51
C ILE A 35 -1.54 9.23 -5.71
N ALA A 36 -2.80 9.04 -6.09
CA ALA A 36 -3.66 8.06 -5.42
C ALA A 36 -3.08 6.65 -5.55
N ILE A 37 -3.03 5.90 -4.45
CA ILE A 37 -2.61 4.50 -4.49
C ILE A 37 -3.68 3.70 -5.23
N THR A 38 -3.26 3.02 -6.30
CA THR A 38 -4.12 2.15 -7.09
C THR A 38 -3.82 0.69 -6.80
N GLU A 39 -4.80 -0.18 -7.05
CA GLU A 39 -4.64 -1.64 -6.96
C GLU A 39 -3.49 -2.15 -7.84
N GLN A 40 -3.31 -1.58 -9.04
CA GLN A 40 -2.21 -1.94 -9.93
C GLN A 40 -0.84 -1.67 -9.30
N MET A 41 -0.69 -0.56 -8.57
CA MET A 41 0.55 -0.24 -7.86
C MET A 41 0.83 -1.25 -6.74
N ILE A 42 -0.21 -1.66 -6.01
CA ILE A 42 -0.11 -2.67 -4.95
C ILE A 42 0.34 -4.00 -5.54
N GLN A 43 -0.33 -4.48 -6.60
CA GLN A 43 0.02 -5.74 -7.25
C GLN A 43 1.44 -5.72 -7.82
N HIS A 44 1.85 -4.61 -8.43
CA HIS A 44 3.22 -4.46 -8.93
C HIS A 44 4.25 -4.59 -7.79
N ALA A 45 4.02 -3.91 -6.66
CA ALA A 45 4.90 -4.01 -5.50
C ALA A 45 4.97 -5.44 -4.95
N CYS A 46 3.84 -6.13 -4.82
CA CYS A 46 3.80 -7.53 -4.40
C CYS A 46 4.62 -8.44 -5.32
N ASN A 47 4.48 -8.29 -6.64
CA ASN A 47 5.22 -9.08 -7.62
C ASN A 47 6.73 -8.86 -7.53
N GLU A 48 7.17 -7.61 -7.34
CA GLU A 48 8.59 -7.30 -7.18
C GLU A 48 9.17 -7.88 -5.88
N LEU A 49 8.40 -7.81 -4.79
CA LEU A 49 8.79 -8.42 -3.51
C LEU A 49 8.93 -9.93 -3.63
N GLU A 50 8.00 -10.61 -4.30
CA GLU A 50 8.06 -12.06 -4.52
C GLU A 50 9.28 -12.47 -5.35
N ARG A 51 9.62 -11.69 -6.39
CA ARG A 51 10.82 -11.93 -7.21
C ARG A 51 12.12 -11.81 -6.44
N GLN A 52 12.18 -10.87 -5.51
CA GLN A 52 13.36 -10.59 -4.71
C GLN A 52 13.40 -11.40 -3.40
N TRP A 53 12.35 -12.19 -3.14
CA TRP A 53 12.24 -12.96 -1.91
C TRP A 53 13.32 -14.03 -1.83
N VAL A 54 14.26 -13.85 -0.90
CA VAL A 54 15.24 -14.88 -0.57
C VAL A 54 14.78 -15.59 0.71
N PRO A 55 14.54 -16.91 0.67
CA PRO A 55 14.19 -17.65 1.88
C PRO A 55 15.33 -17.57 2.88
N ALA A 56 14.99 -17.34 4.16
CA ALA A 56 15.97 -17.34 5.22
C ALA A 56 16.70 -18.70 5.27
N PRO A 57 18.02 -18.73 5.53
CA PRO A 57 18.75 -19.97 5.62
C PRO A 57 18.13 -20.83 6.74
N SER A 58 17.74 -22.06 6.39
CA SER A 58 17.22 -23.02 7.37
C SER A 58 18.30 -23.30 8.41
N ARG A 59 18.00 -23.06 9.69
CA ARG A 59 18.84 -23.52 10.82
C ARG A 59 18.73 -25.04 10.96
N THR A 60 19.24 -25.78 9.98
CA THR A 60 19.61 -27.18 10.12
C THR A 60 21.10 -27.21 10.42
N GLY A 61 21.44 -26.88 11.67
CA GLY A 61 22.75 -27.11 12.25
C GLY A 61 22.69 -28.41 13.07
N ASN A 62 23.65 -29.28 12.79
CA ASN A 62 23.97 -30.57 13.41
C ASN A 62 24.05 -30.50 14.94
#